data_AF-A0A7W1I914-F1
#
_entry.id   AF-A0A7W1I914-F1
#
_cell.length_a   1.000
_cell.length_b   1.000
_cell.length_c   1.000
_cell.angle_alpha   90.00
_cell.angle_beta   90.00
_cell.angle_gamma   90.00
#
_symmetry.space_group_name_H-M   'P 1'
#
loop_
_entity.id
_entity.type
_entity.pdbx_description
1 polymer ?
#
loop_
_entity_poly.entity_id
_entity_poly.type
_entity_poly.pdbx_seq_one_letter_code
_entity_poly.pdbx_strand_id
1 'polypeptide(L)'
;MKIVSLLPSATEIVFALGLGDQLEGVSFECNWPPEARTKPIISGTALPMDALTTPDAIDSAVRSALAASEPIYTLDRERIAAIQPDLILAQDLCRVCAVPSGAVSDALDVI
;
A
#
# COMPACT_ATOMS: atom_id res chain seq x y z
N MET A 1 -3.39 -20.14 -3.20
CA MET A 1 -2.29 -19.17 -3.20
C MET A 1 -2.52 -18.21 -2.05
N LYS A 2 -1.47 -17.73 -1.39
CA LYS A 2 -1.56 -16.76 -0.29
C LYS A 2 -1.16 -15.38 -0.80
N ILE A 3 -2.14 -14.50 -0.93
CA ILE A 3 -1.98 -13.15 -1.46
C ILE A 3 -1.90 -12.18 -0.29
N VAL A 4 -0.94 -11.25 -0.32
CA VAL A 4 -0.93 -10.08 0.55
C VAL A 4 -1.07 -8.84 -0.34
N SER A 5 -1.96 -7.92 0.03
CA SER A 5 -2.15 -6.65 -0.67
C SER A 5 -1.74 -5.47 0.21
N LEU A 6 -0.87 -4.62 -0.28
CA LEU A 6 -0.35 -3.46 0.44
C LEU A 6 -1.04 -2.14 0.07
N LEU A 7 -2.17 -2.20 -0.65
CA LEU A 7 -2.95 -1.01 -1.01
C LEU A 7 -4.45 -1.31 -1.18
N PRO A 8 -5.34 -0.34 -0.91
CA PRO A 8 -6.79 -0.52 -1.04
C PRO A 8 -7.25 -0.97 -2.43
N SER A 9 -6.80 -0.32 -3.51
CA SER A 9 -7.30 -0.64 -4.86
C SER A 9 -6.93 -2.05 -5.31
N ALA A 10 -5.73 -2.54 -4.99
CA ALA A 10 -5.36 -3.93 -5.29
C ALA A 10 -6.17 -4.92 -4.45
N THR A 11 -6.47 -4.58 -3.19
CA THR A 11 -7.37 -5.39 -2.35
C THR A 11 -8.75 -5.50 -3.00
N GLU A 12 -9.32 -4.38 -3.44
CA GLU A 12 -10.62 -4.37 -4.13
C GLU A 12 -10.61 -5.21 -5.42
N ILE A 13 -9.53 -5.12 -6.21
CA ILE A 13 -9.35 -5.94 -7.42
C ILE A 13 -9.34 -7.44 -7.08
N VAL A 14 -8.61 -7.85 -6.02
CA VAL A 14 -8.58 -9.26 -5.58
C VAL A 14 -9.97 -9.76 -5.23
N PHE A 15 -10.76 -8.96 -4.52
CA PHE A 15 -12.15 -9.31 -4.21
C PHE A 15 -13.03 -9.35 -5.46
N ALA A 16 -12.91 -8.38 -6.37
CA ALA A 16 -13.68 -8.34 -7.62
C ALA A 16 -13.40 -9.55 -8.53
N LEU A 17 -12.19 -10.11 -8.45
CA LEU A 17 -11.81 -11.34 -9.15
C LEU A 17 -12.28 -12.63 -8.45
N GLY A 18 -12.99 -12.54 -7.32
CA GLY A 18 -13.45 -13.69 -6.55
C GLY A 18 -12.35 -14.39 -5.76
N LEU A 19 -11.23 -13.71 -5.51
CA LEU A 19 -10.04 -14.27 -4.83
C LEU A 19 -9.94 -13.86 -3.36
N GLY A 20 -11.02 -13.34 -2.76
CA GLY A 20 -11.02 -12.85 -1.37
C GLY A 20 -10.62 -13.89 -0.32
N ASP A 21 -10.91 -15.17 -0.56
CA ASP A 21 -10.48 -16.27 0.33
C ASP A 21 -8.97 -16.54 0.28
N GLN A 22 -8.30 -16.11 -0.78
CA GLN A 22 -6.86 -16.22 -0.95
C GLN A 22 -6.09 -14.99 -0.45
N LEU A 23 -6.81 -13.94 -0.04
CA LEU A 23 -6.23 -12.73 0.55
C LEU A 23 -5.97 -12.94 2.04
N GLU A 24 -4.70 -13.06 2.41
CA GLU A 24 -4.24 -13.39 3.77
C GLU A 24 -3.71 -12.16 4.53
N GLY A 25 -3.63 -11.01 3.87
CA GLY A 25 -3.20 -9.77 4.52
C GLY A 25 -3.43 -8.53 3.68
N VAL A 26 -3.70 -7.41 4.38
CA VAL A 26 -4.11 -6.13 3.78
C VAL A 26 -3.36 -4.95 4.42
N SER A 27 -3.41 -3.76 3.79
CA SER A 27 -2.99 -2.51 4.45
C SER A 27 -4.01 -2.04 5.49
N PHE A 28 -3.58 -1.21 6.44
CA PHE A 28 -4.48 -0.60 7.44
C PHE A 28 -5.58 0.28 6.84
N GLU A 29 -5.41 0.71 5.58
CA GLU A 29 -6.37 1.56 4.85
C GLU A 29 -7.46 0.73 4.14
N CYS A 30 -7.27 -0.59 4.00
CA CYS A 30 -8.21 -1.45 3.30
C CYS A 30 -9.50 -1.63 4.10
N ASN A 31 -10.61 -1.12 3.57
CA ASN A 31 -11.89 -1.09 4.26
C ASN A 31 -13.08 -1.54 3.39
N TRP A 32 -12.82 -1.87 2.12
CA TRP A 32 -13.79 -2.29 1.12
C TRP A 32 -13.27 -3.51 0.31
N PRO A 33 -14.15 -4.48 -0.03
CA PRO A 33 -15.48 -4.66 0.54
C PRO A 33 -15.41 -4.90 2.06
N PRO A 34 -16.52 -4.85 2.82
CA PRO A 34 -16.49 -4.94 4.29
C PRO A 34 -15.69 -6.13 4.83
N GLU A 35 -15.66 -7.24 4.10
CA GLU A 35 -14.89 -8.45 4.36
C GLU A 35 -13.38 -8.17 4.44
N ALA A 36 -12.84 -7.18 3.73
CA ALA A 36 -11.44 -6.78 3.81
C ALA A 36 -11.02 -6.38 5.22
N ARG A 37 -11.94 -5.83 6.04
CA ARG A 37 -11.70 -5.45 7.44
C ARG A 37 -11.44 -6.63 8.36
N THR A 38 -11.80 -7.84 7.92
CA THR A 38 -11.56 -9.07 8.69
C THR A 38 -10.16 -9.65 8.43
N LYS A 39 -9.45 -9.14 7.42
CA LYS A 39 -8.13 -9.64 7.04
C LYS A 39 -7.05 -9.08 7.97
N PRO A 40 -5.97 -9.84 8.23
CA PRO A 40 -4.84 -9.34 9.00
C PRO A 40 -4.22 -8.09 8.37
N ILE A 41 -3.96 -7.06 9.17
CA ILE A 41 -3.25 -5.86 8.72
C ILE A 41 -1.74 -6.14 8.67
N ILE A 42 -1.11 -5.86 7.53
CA ILE A 42 0.31 -6.17 7.26
C ILE A 42 1.16 -4.91 7.06
N SER A 43 0.55 -3.77 6.73
CA SER A 43 1.22 -2.48 6.65
C SER A 43 0.55 -1.42 7.51
N GLY A 44 1.35 -0.46 7.98
CA GLY A 44 0.94 0.66 8.80
C GLY A 44 1.70 1.94 8.44
N THR A 45 1.57 2.94 9.32
CA THR A 45 2.32 4.20 9.23
C THR A 45 3.12 4.42 10.52
N ALA A 46 4.31 5.00 10.39
CA ALA A 46 5.12 5.45 11.53
C ALA A 46 4.72 6.86 12.00
N LEU A 47 3.89 7.57 11.22
CA LEU A 47 3.43 8.91 11.56
C LEU A 47 2.37 8.84 12.68
N PRO A 48 2.36 9.79 13.63
CA PRO A 48 1.40 9.81 14.72
C PRO A 48 0.04 10.34 14.24
N MET A 49 -0.73 9.50 13.53
CA MET A 49 -2.00 9.86 12.87
C MET A 49 -3.00 10.55 13.80
N ASP A 50 -3.07 10.15 15.07
CA ASP A 50 -4.00 10.75 16.05
C ASP A 50 -3.58 12.16 16.50
N ALA A 51 -2.31 12.52 16.33
CA ALA A 51 -1.77 13.83 16.70
C ALA A 51 -1.74 14.82 15.53
N LEU A 52 -1.80 14.33 14.28
CA LEU A 52 -1.69 15.14 13.07
C LEU A 52 -3.07 15.48 12.52
N THR A 53 -3.69 16.53 13.05
CA THR A 53 -5.08 16.91 12.72
C THR A 53 -5.21 18.02 11.68
N THR A 54 -4.10 18.67 11.31
CA THR A 54 -4.09 19.75 10.30
C THR A 54 -3.20 19.38 9.11
N PRO A 55 -3.53 19.84 7.89
CA PRO A 55 -2.70 19.60 6.71
C PRO A 55 -1.25 20.05 6.86
N ASP A 56 -1.03 21.21 7.50
CA ASP A 56 0.32 21.75 7.76
C ASP A 56 1.13 20.86 8.71
N ALA A 57 0.49 20.36 9.77
CA ALA A 57 1.15 19.42 10.69
C ALA A 57 1.51 18.10 9.98
N ILE A 58 0.63 17.60 9.11
CA ILE A 58 0.89 16.39 8.30
C ILE A 58 2.08 16.62 7.36
N ASP A 59 2.08 17.72 6.60
CA ASP A 59 3.18 18.05 5.67
C ASP A 59 4.52 18.21 6.40
N SER A 60 4.54 18.90 7.54
CA SER A 60 5.73 19.05 8.38
C SER A 60 6.25 17.71 8.90
N ALA A 61 5.36 16.83 9.38
CA ALA A 61 5.74 15.51 9.86
C ALA A 61 6.33 14.63 8.75
N VAL A 62 5.70 14.64 7.57
CA VAL A 62 6.20 13.93 6.38
C VAL A 62 7.57 14.45 5.96
N ARG A 63 7.75 15.78 5.84
CA ARG A 63 9.04 16.38 5.47
C ARG A 63 10.13 16.06 6.48
N SER A 64 9.81 16.08 7.76
CA SER A 64 10.76 15.78 8.84
C SER A 64 11.23 14.33 8.77
N ALA A 65 10.30 13.38 8.60
CA ALA A 65 10.63 11.96 8.42
C ALA A 65 11.51 11.73 7.18
N LEU A 66 11.17 12.35 6.05
CA LEU A 66 11.97 12.27 4.82
C LEU A 66 13.38 12.85 4.99
N ALA A 67 13.51 14.02 5.64
CA ALA A 67 14.81 14.65 5.91
C ALA A 67 15.69 13.81 6.84
N ALA A 68 15.06 13.10 7.79
CA ALA A 68 15.72 12.18 8.70
C ALA A 68 15.98 10.78 8.11
N SER A 69 15.53 10.52 6.87
CA SER A 69 15.53 9.17 6.26
C SER A 69 14.77 8.13 7.10
N GLU A 70 13.76 8.57 7.83
CA GLU A 70 12.87 7.70 8.61
C GLU A 70 11.71 7.21 7.72
N PRO A 71 11.27 5.95 7.91
CA PRO A 71 10.18 5.40 7.12
C PRO A 71 8.85 6.05 7.48
N ILE A 72 8.06 6.43 6.47
CA ILE A 72 6.66 6.88 6.67
C ILE A 72 5.74 5.67 6.86
N TYR A 73 5.99 4.59 6.12
CA TYR A 73 5.21 3.37 6.16
C TYR A 73 5.98 2.24 6.84
N THR A 74 5.27 1.37 7.54
CA THR A 74 5.83 0.21 8.23
C THR A 74 5.25 -1.09 7.67
N LEU A 75 6.03 -2.16 7.76
CA LEU A 75 5.61 -3.51 7.39
C LEU A 75 5.78 -4.45 8.58
N ASP A 76 4.76 -5.26 8.85
CA ASP A 76 4.79 -6.30 9.88
C ASP A 76 5.55 -7.52 9.34
N ARG A 77 6.86 -7.54 9.60
CA ARG A 77 7.76 -8.59 9.14
C ARG A 77 7.44 -9.95 9.74
N GLU A 78 6.95 -9.98 10.98
CA GLU A 78 6.60 -11.22 11.67
C GLU A 78 5.36 -11.86 11.04
N ARG A 79 4.33 -11.06 10.76
CA ARG A 79 3.13 -11.55 10.04
C ARG A 79 3.46 -11.99 8.62
N ILE A 80 4.30 -11.26 7.89
CA ILE A 80 4.75 -11.69 6.55
C ILE A 80 5.47 -13.04 6.65
N ALA A 81 6.36 -13.20 7.63
CA ALA A 81 7.07 -14.45 7.86
C ALA A 81 6.13 -15.60 8.28
N ALA A 82 5.06 -15.33 9.03
CA ALA A 82 4.07 -16.32 9.40
C ALA A 82 3.16 -16.72 8.22
N ILE A 83 2.72 -15.73 7.42
CA ILE A 83 1.87 -15.97 6.25
C ILE A 83 2.64 -16.72 5.17
N GLN A 84 3.93 -16.43 4.97
CA GLN A 84 4.73 -16.96 3.84
C GLN A 84 3.99 -16.73 2.50
N PRO A 85 3.70 -15.47 2.09
CA PRO A 85 2.87 -15.20 0.93
C PRO A 85 3.51 -15.68 -0.38
N ASP A 86 2.68 -16.19 -1.28
CA ASP A 86 3.10 -16.59 -2.62
C ASP A 86 3.14 -15.38 -3.58
N LEU A 87 2.35 -14.35 -3.29
CA LEU A 87 2.24 -13.11 -4.08
C LEU A 87 2.01 -11.92 -3.15
N ILE A 88 2.80 -10.85 -3.33
CA ILE A 88 2.58 -9.56 -2.70
C ILE A 88 2.17 -8.56 -3.78
N LEU A 89 0.96 -8.03 -3.67
CA LEU A 89 0.48 -6.92 -4.47
C LEU A 89 0.87 -5.64 -3.78
N ALA A 90 1.88 -4.98 -4.33
CA ALA A 90 2.25 -3.63 -3.96
C ALA A 90 2.03 -2.73 -5.16
N GLN A 91 1.71 -1.48 -4.90
CA GLN A 91 1.94 -0.45 -5.90
C GLN A 91 3.35 0.04 -5.68
N ASP A 92 4.26 -0.49 -6.49
CA ASP A 92 5.33 0.38 -6.92
C ASP A 92 4.75 1.23 -8.05
N LEU A 93 4.55 2.51 -7.76
CA LEU A 93 5.07 3.56 -8.62
C LEU A 93 4.75 4.89 -7.98
N CYS A 94 5.81 5.58 -7.59
CA CYS A 94 5.78 6.99 -7.27
C CYS A 94 7.18 7.54 -7.58
N ARG A 95 7.41 8.20 -8.74
CA ARG A 95 8.40 9.30 -8.72
C ARG A 95 7.81 10.49 -8.00
N VAL A 96 6.47 10.67 -8.09
CA VAL A 96 5.50 10.62 -6.98
C VAL A 96 4.04 10.24 -7.45
N CYS A 97 3.69 9.26 -8.32
CA CYS A 97 2.71 8.18 -7.94
C CYS A 97 2.10 7.36 -9.11
N ALA A 98 2.69 7.40 -10.31
CA ALA A 98 2.28 6.56 -11.43
C ALA A 98 3.35 6.58 -12.53
N VAL A 99 3.18 5.71 -13.55
CA VAL A 99 4.05 5.65 -14.73
C VAL A 99 4.21 7.07 -15.31
N PRO A 100 5.43 7.56 -15.57
CA PRO A 100 5.60 8.81 -16.28
C PRO A 100 5.04 8.62 -17.67
N SER A 101 3.88 9.21 -17.93
CA SER A 101 3.15 9.06 -19.19
C SER A 101 3.98 9.49 -20.41
N GLY A 102 5.02 10.33 -20.23
CA GLY A 102 5.96 10.68 -21.29
C GLY A 102 6.71 9.48 -21.88
N ALA A 103 7.16 8.54 -21.03
CA ALA A 103 7.77 7.31 -21.52
C ALA A 103 6.75 6.42 -22.28
N VAL A 104 5.46 6.59 -22.00
CA VAL A 104 4.39 5.91 -22.72
C VAL A 104 4.19 6.53 -24.11
N SER A 105 4.29 7.85 -24.25
CA SER A 105 4.24 8.53 -25.56
C SER A 105 5.47 8.26 -26.43
N ASP A 106 6.68 8.27 -25.86
CA ASP A 106 7.92 7.94 -26.59
C ASP A 106 7.86 6.53 -27.20
N ALA A 107 7.19 5.62 -26.49
CA ALA A 107 6.99 4.25 -26.94
C ALA A 107 5.95 4.11 -28.06
N LEU A 108 5.10 5.11 -28.30
CA LEU A 108 4.08 5.08 -29.36
C LEU A 108 4.63 5.57 -30.72
N ASP A 109 5.77 6.27 -30.74
CA ASP A 109 6.35 6.82 -31.98
C ASP A 109 7.17 5.80 -32.79
N VAL A 110 7.46 4.64 -32.20
CA VAL A 110 8.19 3.53 -32.85
C VAL A 110 7.27 2.45 -33.42
N ILE A 111 5.95 2.66 -33.37
CA ILE A 111 4.91 1.79 -33.93
C ILE A 111 3.98 2.54 -34.86
#